data_AF-A0A6A5R5Y1-F1
#
_entry.id   AF-A0A6A5R5Y1-F1
#
_cell.length_a   1.000
_cell.length_b   1.000
_cell.length_c   1.000
_cell.angle_alpha   90.00
_cell.angle_beta   90.00
_cell.angle_gamma   90.00
#
_symmetry.space_group_name_H-M   'P 1'
#
loop_
_entity.id
_entity.type
_entity.pdbx_description
1 polymer ?
#
loop_
_entity_poly.entity_id
_entity_poly.type
_entity_poly.pdbx_seq_one_letter_code
_entity_poly.pdbx_strand_id
1 'polypeptide(L)'
;VLACASVAAASDLIASNRIKVQLFAAPAFFSEVSVDVYDNKCLSLDNNLIDGRVQSILVGGHDVSAVLSRADYWYCQFFDNYECKIQSGDQYLTFADGVNNLASIGWGTRIHSLQCFN
;
A
#
# COMPACT_ATOMS: atom_id res chain seq x y z
N VAL A 1 39.96 -15.80 1.15
CA VAL A 1 38.74 -15.97 0.33
C VAL A 1 37.78 -14.87 0.74
N LEU A 2 37.57 -13.88 -0.12
CA LEU A 2 36.73 -12.71 0.14
C LEU A 2 35.27 -13.14 -0.10
N ALA A 3 34.45 -13.15 0.94
CA ALA A 3 33.03 -13.48 0.81
C ALA A 3 32.31 -12.29 0.18
N CYS A 4 31.91 -12.42 -1.08
CA CYS A 4 30.95 -11.53 -1.70
C CYS A 4 29.61 -11.71 -0.97
N ALA A 5 29.31 -10.80 -0.05
CA ALA A 5 27.95 -10.61 0.42
C ALA A 5 27.13 -10.19 -0.80
N SER A 6 26.34 -11.12 -1.34
CA SER A 6 25.30 -10.84 -2.31
C SER A 6 24.33 -9.85 -1.68
N VAL A 7 24.49 -8.58 -2.02
CA VAL A 7 23.51 -7.52 -1.73
C VAL A 7 22.21 -8.00 -2.38
N ALA A 8 21.26 -8.47 -1.59
CA ALA A 8 19.94 -8.81 -2.08
C ALA A 8 19.37 -7.54 -2.71
N ALA A 9 19.28 -7.51 -4.06
CA ALA A 9 18.80 -6.35 -4.77
C ALA A 9 17.37 -6.05 -4.30
N ALA A 10 17.18 -4.83 -3.78
CA ALA A 10 15.92 -4.30 -3.28
C ALA A 10 14.91 -4.00 -4.42
N SER A 11 14.65 -4.97 -5.31
CA SER A 11 13.85 -4.77 -6.53
C SER A 11 12.67 -5.75 -6.65
N ASP A 12 12.07 -6.15 -5.53
CA ASP A 12 10.80 -6.90 -5.55
C ASP A 12 9.60 -6.05 -5.07
N LEU A 13 9.79 -4.74 -4.96
CA LEU A 13 8.75 -3.79 -4.55
C LEU A 13 7.78 -3.47 -5.70
N ILE A 14 8.29 -3.39 -6.93
CA ILE A 14 7.52 -3.07 -8.12
C ILE A 14 7.94 -4.02 -9.24
N ALA A 15 6.95 -4.70 -9.80
CA ALA A 15 7.08 -5.55 -10.97
C ALA A 15 6.07 -5.11 -12.04
N SER A 16 6.20 -5.65 -13.25
CA SER A 16 5.32 -5.28 -14.38
C SER A 16 3.82 -5.48 -14.10
N ASN A 17 3.46 -6.44 -13.24
CA ASN A 17 2.07 -6.82 -12.95
C ASN A 17 1.73 -6.78 -11.45
N ARG A 18 2.63 -6.26 -10.61
CA ARG A 18 2.48 -6.30 -9.16
C ARG A 18 3.21 -5.13 -8.51
N ILE A 19 2.61 -4.57 -7.47
CA ILE A 19 3.24 -3.58 -6.60
C ILE A 19 3.07 -3.98 -5.13
N LYS A 20 4.08 -3.72 -4.32
CA LYS A 20 4.02 -3.91 -2.87
C LYS A 20 3.51 -2.64 -2.20
N VAL A 21 2.52 -2.78 -1.32
CA VAL A 21 1.95 -1.68 -0.54
C VAL A 21 2.24 -1.94 0.94
N GLN A 22 2.74 -0.93 1.63
CA GLN A 22 3.07 -0.95 3.04
C GLN A 22 1.93 -0.28 3.81
N LEU A 23 1.26 -1.06 4.64
CA LEU A 23 0.14 -0.61 5.48
C LEU A 23 0.62 -0.53 6.92
N PHE A 24 0.31 0.55 7.61
CA PHE A 24 0.83 0.81 8.95
C PHE A 24 -0.29 0.98 9.95
N ALA A 25 -0.20 0.30 11.09
CA ALA A 25 -1.21 0.36 12.16
C ALA A 25 -1.15 1.66 12.98
N ALA A 26 -0.14 2.50 12.73
CA ALA A 26 0.05 3.79 13.35
C ALA A 26 0.37 4.87 12.29
N PRO A 27 0.16 6.15 12.60
CA PRO A 27 0.64 7.25 11.78
C PRO A 27 2.17 7.23 11.65
N ALA A 28 2.69 7.98 10.68
CA ALA A 28 4.13 8.14 10.46
C ALA A 28 4.90 6.82 10.24
N PHE A 29 4.26 5.84 9.60
CA PHE A 29 4.89 4.63 9.06
C PHE A 29 5.47 3.68 10.13
N PHE A 30 4.73 3.44 11.21
CA PHE A 30 5.10 2.50 12.27
C PHE A 30 4.17 1.27 12.31
N SER A 31 4.70 0.11 12.72
CA SER A 31 3.98 -1.18 12.72
C SER A 31 3.50 -1.61 11.33
N GLU A 32 4.46 -1.88 10.44
CA GLU A 32 4.23 -2.22 9.02
C GLU A 32 3.66 -3.63 8.81
N VAL A 33 2.74 -3.72 7.85
CA VAL A 33 2.35 -4.93 7.14
C VAL A 33 2.51 -4.67 5.64
N SER A 34 3.37 -5.45 5.00
CA SER A 34 3.57 -5.40 3.54
C SER A 34 2.61 -6.37 2.85
N VAL A 35 1.89 -5.88 1.83
CA VAL A 35 1.00 -6.69 0.98
C VAL A 35 1.40 -6.58 -0.48
N ASP A 36 1.29 -7.68 -1.22
CA ASP A 36 1.53 -7.73 -2.66
C ASP A 36 0.19 -7.59 -3.40
N VAL A 37 0.07 -6.55 -4.23
CA VAL A 37 -1.14 -6.23 -4.99
C VAL A 37 -0.87 -6.41 -6.47
N TYR A 38 -1.70 -7.21 -7.14
CA TYR A 38 -1.58 -7.44 -8.58
C TYR A 38 -2.40 -6.41 -9.37
N ASP A 39 -1.94 -6.11 -10.58
CA ASP A 39 -2.59 -5.14 -11.47
C ASP A 39 -4.07 -5.44 -11.67
N ASN A 40 -4.91 -4.45 -11.40
CA ASN A 40 -6.36 -4.49 -11.56
C ASN A 40 -7.01 -5.68 -10.83
N LYS A 41 -6.42 -6.13 -9.70
CA LYS A 41 -6.99 -7.13 -8.80
C LYS A 41 -7.33 -6.52 -7.45
N CYS A 42 -8.56 -6.76 -7.01
CA CYS A 42 -8.97 -6.42 -5.67
C CYS A 42 -8.31 -7.36 -4.66
N LEU A 43 -7.66 -6.77 -3.66
CA LEU A 43 -7.11 -7.46 -2.51
C LEU A 43 -7.95 -7.11 -1.28
N SER A 44 -8.67 -8.08 -0.75
CA SER A 44 -9.36 -7.98 0.54
C SER A 44 -8.35 -8.08 1.70
N LEU A 45 -8.56 -7.31 2.76
CA LEU A 45 -7.79 -7.37 4.00
C LEU A 45 -8.48 -8.20 5.09
N ASP A 46 -9.66 -8.77 4.85
CA ASP A 46 -10.45 -9.57 5.82
C ASP A 46 -9.64 -10.61 6.62
N ASN A 47 -8.65 -11.25 6.00
CA ASN A 47 -7.78 -12.25 6.62
C ASN A 47 -6.43 -11.68 7.12
N ASN A 48 -6.33 -10.35 7.22
CA ASN A 48 -5.13 -9.64 7.64
C ASN A 48 -5.37 -8.92 8.97
N LEU A 49 -4.42 -9.01 9.89
CA LEU A 49 -4.49 -8.34 11.20
C LEU A 49 -4.53 -6.80 11.11
N ILE A 50 -4.19 -6.24 9.95
CA ILE A 50 -4.19 -4.80 9.68
C ILE A 50 -5.58 -4.26 9.26
N ASP A 51 -6.54 -5.14 8.99
CA ASP A 51 -7.89 -4.77 8.57
C ASP A 51 -8.56 -3.78 9.53
N GLY A 52 -9.09 -2.68 8.98
CA GLY A 52 -9.70 -1.60 9.77
C GLY A 52 -8.74 -0.89 10.75
N ARG A 53 -7.42 -1.09 10.61
CA ARG A 53 -6.40 -0.50 11.50
C ARG A 53 -5.36 0.35 10.75
N VAL A 54 -5.49 0.47 9.43
CA VAL A 54 -4.55 1.22 8.59
C VAL A 54 -4.64 2.72 8.92
N GLN A 55 -3.53 3.29 9.39
CA GLN A 55 -3.41 4.70 9.79
C GLN A 55 -2.45 5.49 8.89
N SER A 56 -1.48 4.81 8.26
CA SER A 56 -0.62 5.38 7.22
C SER A 56 -0.27 4.33 6.16
N ILE A 57 0.16 4.79 4.98
CA ILE A 57 0.38 3.96 3.79
C ILE A 57 1.62 4.45 3.06
N LEU A 58 2.42 3.52 2.53
CA LEU A 58 3.35 3.76 1.43
C LEU A 58 3.05 2.78 0.30
N VAL A 59 3.19 3.24 -0.95
CA VAL A 59 2.95 2.45 -2.16
C VAL A 59 4.29 2.28 -2.88
N GLY A 60 4.66 1.05 -3.21
CA GLY A 60 5.86 0.75 -4.01
C GLY A 60 7.19 1.03 -3.31
N GLY A 61 7.21 1.29 -2.00
CA GLY A 61 8.40 1.72 -1.27
C GLY A 61 8.31 1.46 0.22
N HIS A 62 9.39 0.95 0.82
CA HIS A 62 9.47 0.68 2.26
C HIS A 62 9.77 1.94 3.10
N ASP A 63 10.12 3.05 2.46
CA ASP A 63 10.29 4.36 3.07
C ASP A 63 9.89 5.48 2.11
N VAL A 64 9.75 6.70 2.65
CA VAL A 64 9.32 7.89 1.90
C VAL A 64 10.29 8.22 0.75
N SER A 65 11.60 8.05 0.94
CA SER A 65 12.59 8.35 -0.10
C SER A 65 12.45 7.41 -1.29
N ALA A 66 12.24 6.12 -1.02
CA ALA A 66 12.02 5.10 -2.05
C ALA A 66 10.76 5.42 -2.86
N VAL A 67 9.66 5.76 -2.18
CA VAL A 67 8.41 6.17 -2.84
C VAL A 67 8.60 7.41 -3.70
N LEU A 68 9.20 8.48 -3.17
CA LEU A 68 9.39 9.73 -3.92
C LEU A 68 10.37 9.61 -5.09
N SER A 69 11.20 8.57 -5.12
CA SER A 69 12.12 8.27 -6.22
C SER A 69 11.49 7.49 -7.37
N ARG A 70 10.23 7.04 -7.21
CA ARG A 70 9.53 6.26 -8.24
C ARG A 70 9.27 7.09 -9.49
N ALA A 71 9.39 6.42 -10.64
CA ALA A 71 9.16 7.00 -11.97
C ALA A 71 8.18 6.15 -12.80
N ASP A 72 7.36 5.35 -12.11
CA ASP A 72 6.32 4.49 -12.69
C ASP A 72 4.94 5.17 -12.65
N TYR A 73 3.92 4.49 -13.17
CA TYR A 73 2.54 4.99 -13.22
C TYR A 73 1.61 4.34 -12.20
N TRP A 74 2.17 3.58 -11.26
CA TRP A 74 1.36 2.83 -10.32
C TRP A 74 0.64 3.76 -9.33
N TYR A 75 -0.65 3.51 -9.18
CA TYR A 75 -1.46 4.08 -8.10
C TYR A 75 -2.39 3.01 -7.52
N CYS A 76 -2.83 3.24 -6.29
CA CYS A 76 -3.72 2.34 -5.58
C CYS A 76 -4.96 3.07 -5.09
N GLN A 77 -6.09 2.38 -5.19
CA GLN A 77 -7.36 2.74 -4.57
C GLN A 77 -7.54 1.92 -3.29
N PHE A 78 -7.97 2.57 -2.22
CA PHE A 78 -8.21 1.97 -0.90
C PHE A 78 -9.67 2.15 -0.56
N PHE A 79 -10.37 1.07 -0.17
CA PHE A 79 -11.82 1.05 -0.10
C PHE A 79 -12.34 0.78 1.31
N ASP A 80 -13.50 1.39 1.59
CA ASP A 80 -14.35 1.13 2.77
C ASP A 80 -15.36 0.01 2.50
N ASN A 81 -14.89 -1.04 1.83
CA ASN A 81 -15.56 -2.31 1.63
C ASN A 81 -14.53 -3.37 1.24
N TYR A 82 -14.90 -4.65 1.33
CA TYR A 82 -14.00 -5.78 1.06
C TYR A 82 -13.89 -6.17 -0.42
N GLU A 83 -14.70 -5.56 -1.29
CA GLU A 83 -14.97 -6.05 -2.63
C GLU A 83 -14.44 -5.10 -3.73
N CYS A 84 -13.73 -4.03 -3.34
CA CYS A 84 -13.32 -2.92 -4.20
C CYS A 84 -14.47 -2.36 -5.05
N LYS A 85 -15.69 -2.37 -4.51
CA LYS A 85 -16.88 -1.85 -5.20
C LYS A 85 -16.93 -0.34 -5.08
N ILE A 86 -17.12 0.32 -6.21
CA ILE A 86 -17.38 1.76 -6.28
C ILE A 86 -18.88 1.94 -6.37
N GLN A 87 -19.53 2.24 -5.23
CA GLN A 87 -20.95 2.61 -5.22
C GLN A 87 -21.12 4.13 -5.09
N SER A 88 -20.18 4.79 -4.41
CA SER A 88 -20.10 6.23 -4.26
C SER A 88 -18.63 6.69 -4.17
N GLY A 89 -18.37 7.95 -4.52
CA GLY A 89 -17.01 8.52 -4.57
C GLY A 89 -16.35 8.73 -3.19
N ASP A 90 -17.11 8.66 -2.10
CA ASP A 90 -16.64 8.78 -0.73
C ASP A 90 -16.22 7.43 -0.10
N GLN A 91 -16.35 6.33 -0.83
CA GLN A 91 -16.02 4.97 -0.37
C GLN A 91 -14.62 4.50 -0.77
N TYR A 92 -13.84 5.35 -1.45
CA TYR A 92 -12.45 5.04 -1.75
C TYR A 92 -11.54 6.27 -1.72
N LEU A 93 -10.25 6.03 -1.51
CA LEU A 93 -9.18 7.01 -1.64
C LEU A 93 -8.16 6.52 -2.66
N THR A 94 -7.58 7.45 -3.43
CA THR A 94 -6.54 7.13 -4.42
C THR A 94 -5.21 7.74 -4.01
N PHE A 95 -4.15 6.93 -3.98
CA PHE A 95 -2.79 7.38 -3.70
C PHE A 95 -1.79 6.74 -4.66
N ALA A 96 -0.89 7.56 -5.22
CA ALA A 96 0.27 7.07 -5.97
C ALA A 96 1.46 6.80 -5.05
N ASP A 97 1.68 7.69 -4.07
CA ASP A 97 2.86 7.64 -3.19
C ASP A 97 2.53 7.02 -1.83
N GLY A 98 1.58 7.61 -1.11
CA GLY A 98 1.23 7.22 0.24
C GLY A 98 0.58 8.35 1.03
N VAL A 99 0.29 8.09 2.30
CA VAL A 99 -0.31 9.06 3.23
C VAL A 99 0.19 8.79 4.64
N ASN A 100 0.60 9.85 5.35
CA ASN A 100 1.21 9.73 6.68
C ASN A 100 0.19 9.67 7.83
N ASN A 101 -1.05 10.10 7.60
CA ASN A 101 -2.11 10.14 8.63
C ASN A 101 -3.52 10.14 8.02
N LEU A 102 -4.12 8.96 7.90
CA LEU A 102 -5.51 8.77 7.46
C LEU A 102 -6.56 9.28 8.45
N ALA A 103 -6.25 9.32 9.75
CA ALA A 103 -7.19 9.81 10.76
C ALA A 103 -7.53 11.30 10.55
N SER A 104 -6.60 12.09 10.00
CA SER A 104 -6.81 13.52 9.70
C SER A 104 -7.97 13.78 8.72
N ILE A 105 -8.33 12.78 7.92
CA ILE A 105 -9.41 12.83 6.93
C ILE A 105 -10.55 11.84 7.25
N GLY A 106 -10.58 11.29 8.47
CA GLY A 106 -11.63 10.37 8.93
C GLY A 106 -11.53 8.93 8.42
N TRP A 107 -10.36 8.52 7.91
CA TRP A 107 -10.15 7.20 7.27
C TRP A 107 -9.27 6.23 8.07
N GLY A 108 -8.84 6.59 9.29
CA GLY A 108 -7.87 5.79 10.07
C GLY A 108 -8.31 4.37 10.44
N THR A 109 -9.57 3.99 10.19
CA THR A 109 -10.08 2.62 10.43
C THR A 109 -11.01 2.13 9.32
N ARG A 110 -10.95 2.73 8.13
CA ARG A 110 -11.90 2.48 7.03
C ARG A 110 -11.37 1.62 5.91
N ILE A 111 -10.09 1.25 5.94
CA ILE A 111 -9.50 0.51 4.83
C ILE A 111 -9.71 -0.99 5.06
N HIS A 112 -10.46 -1.60 4.13
CA HIS A 112 -10.84 -3.01 4.14
C HIS A 112 -10.39 -3.77 2.89
N SER A 113 -10.16 -3.05 1.79
CA SER A 113 -9.53 -3.63 0.59
C SER A 113 -8.75 -2.58 -0.18
N LEU A 114 -7.91 -3.04 -1.10
CA LEU A 114 -7.18 -2.19 -2.02
C LEU A 114 -7.06 -2.80 -3.40
N GLN A 115 -6.95 -1.95 -4.42
CA GLN A 115 -6.73 -2.32 -5.81
C GLN A 115 -5.73 -1.35 -6.42
N CYS A 116 -4.72 -1.87 -7.11
CA CYS A 116 -3.69 -1.04 -7.74
C CYS A 116 -3.72 -1.19 -9.27
N PHE A 117 -3.27 -0.15 -9.96
CA PHE A 117 -3.30 -0.01 -11.41
C PHE A 117 -1.98 0.58 -11.89
N ASN A 118 -1.52 0.17 -13.07
CA ASN A 118 -0.34 0.70 -13.77
C ASN A 118 -0.70 1.24 -15.15
#